data_AF-A0AAD8RN50-F1
#
_entry.id   AF-A0AAD8RN50-F1
#
_cell.length_a   1.000
_cell.length_b   1.000
_cell.length_c   1.000
_cell.angle_alpha   90.00
_cell.angle_beta   90.00
_cell.angle_gamma   90.00
#
_symmetry.space_group_name_H-M   'P 1'
#
loop_
_entity.id
_entity.type
_entity.pdbx_description
1 polymer ?
#
loop_
_entity_poly.entity_id
_entity_poly.type
_entity_poly.pdbx_seq_one_letter_code
_entity_poly.pdbx_strand_id
1 'polypeptide(L)'
;MITADLKGSSEPPISERILFSFKAYSWVDGLAHALQEGLARVCGQNIAALRGSRFAHFARHDTMGEPMALSSHPVLKIHMALAHHADAIRLLAKDRRSLRLQRAKNVATITRLREKIRTLEVTVRTQQDQIQEMEEDGEDIQGGDDFLSDDNDFEDDEFTDEEDYEFLESAEDGIIPIDVDENDEE
;
A
#
# COMPACT_ATOMS: atom_id res chain seq x y z
N MET A 1 -27.72 19.14 -22.41
CA MET A 1 -27.68 18.12 -23.49
C MET A 1 -27.19 18.82 -24.73
N ILE A 2 -26.15 18.28 -25.37
CA ILE A 2 -25.55 18.85 -26.59
C ILE A 2 -25.76 17.84 -27.71
N THR A 3 -26.16 18.33 -28.88
CA THR A 3 -26.31 17.54 -30.09
C THR A 3 -25.32 18.04 -31.13
N ALA A 4 -24.52 17.14 -31.68
CA ALA A 4 -23.54 17.43 -32.72
C ALA A 4 -23.96 16.76 -34.03
N ASP A 5 -23.95 17.54 -35.10
CA ASP A 5 -24.33 17.12 -36.45
C ASP A 5 -23.21 17.50 -37.42
N LEU A 6 -22.43 16.51 -37.82
CA LEU A 6 -21.31 16.66 -38.73
C LEU A 6 -21.76 16.20 -40.11
N LYS A 7 -21.89 17.15 -41.02
CA LYS A 7 -22.23 16.87 -42.41
C LYS A 7 -21.01 16.27 -43.11
N GLY A 8 -21.20 15.11 -43.73
CA GLY A 8 -20.19 14.50 -44.58
C GLY A 8 -19.88 15.32 -45.84
N SER A 9 -18.70 15.11 -46.41
CA SER A 9 -18.32 15.70 -47.69
C SER A 9 -19.01 14.98 -48.85
N SER A 10 -19.51 15.73 -49.83
CA SER A 10 -19.95 15.18 -51.11
C SER A 10 -18.79 14.90 -52.06
N GLU A 11 -17.60 15.44 -51.77
CA GLU A 11 -16.36 15.22 -52.52
C GLU A 11 -15.46 14.19 -51.79
N PRO A 12 -14.75 13.31 -52.52
CA PRO A 12 -13.87 12.32 -51.91
C PRO A 12 -12.82 12.93 -50.97
N PRO A 13 -12.60 12.35 -49.77
CA PRO A 13 -13.25 11.16 -49.22
C PRO A 13 -14.70 11.42 -48.78
N ILE A 14 -15.63 10.58 -49.29
CA ILE A 14 -17.05 10.64 -48.95
C ILE A 14 -17.21 10.08 -47.53
N SER A 15 -17.69 10.92 -46.62
CA SER A 15 -18.04 10.53 -45.26
C SER A 15 -19.56 10.55 -45.10
N GLU A 16 -20.08 9.63 -44.29
CA GLU A 16 -21.49 9.66 -43.93
C GLU A 16 -21.74 10.76 -42.89
N ARG A 17 -22.98 11.26 -42.81
CA ARG A 17 -23.39 12.22 -41.79
C ARG A 17 -23.25 11.56 -40.41
N ILE A 18 -22.57 12.23 -39.50
CA ILE A 18 -22.38 11.76 -38.13
C ILE A 18 -23.27 12.60 -37.21
N LEU A 19 -24.20 11.94 -36.51
CA LEU A 19 -25.11 12.56 -35.56
C LEU A 19 -25.00 11.86 -34.21
N PHE A 20 -24.76 12.61 -33.14
CA PHE A 20 -24.74 12.07 -31.79
C PHE A 20 -25.10 13.13 -30.75
N SER A 21 -25.49 12.69 -29.56
CA SER A 21 -25.84 13.55 -28.45
C SER A 21 -25.25 13.02 -27.14
N PHE A 22 -24.91 13.93 -26.25
CA PHE A 22 -24.31 13.59 -24.96
C PHE A 22 -24.60 14.67 -23.91
N LYS A 23 -24.31 14.32 -22.65
CA LYS A 23 -24.42 15.24 -21.51
C LYS A 23 -23.04 15.83 -21.24
N ALA A 24 -22.97 17.16 -21.13
CA ALA A 24 -21.76 17.88 -20.78
C ALA A 24 -22.08 18.84 -19.64
N TYR A 25 -21.08 19.07 -18.78
CA TYR A 25 -21.21 19.93 -17.60
C TYR A 25 -20.89 21.40 -17.93
N SER A 26 -20.14 21.64 -19.00
CA SER A 26 -19.83 22.97 -19.52
C SER A 26 -19.83 23.00 -21.04
N TRP A 27 -19.89 24.19 -21.63
CA TRP A 27 -19.80 24.35 -23.09
C TRP A 27 -18.43 23.94 -23.64
N VAL A 28 -17.34 24.28 -22.94
CA VAL A 28 -15.97 23.96 -23.39
C VAL A 28 -15.73 22.45 -23.36
N ASP A 29 -16.12 21.79 -22.27
CA ASP A 29 -16.11 20.34 -22.15
C ASP A 29 -17.00 19.68 -23.21
N GLY A 30 -18.18 20.25 -23.43
CA GLY A 30 -19.09 19.88 -24.48
C GLY A 30 -18.45 19.91 -25.87
N LEU A 31 -17.85 21.03 -26.23
CA LEU A 31 -17.19 21.20 -27.52
C LEU A 31 -16.02 20.24 -27.67
N ALA A 32 -15.20 20.06 -26.64
CA ALA A 32 -14.06 19.14 -26.67
C ALA A 32 -14.52 17.70 -26.92
N HIS A 33 -15.53 17.21 -26.18
CA HIS A 33 -16.12 15.89 -26.40
C HIS A 33 -16.73 15.75 -27.79
N ALA A 34 -17.49 16.75 -28.27
CA ALA A 34 -18.06 16.72 -29.60
C ALA A 34 -16.98 16.63 -30.70
N LEU A 35 -15.88 17.36 -30.56
CA LEU A 35 -14.78 17.32 -31.52
C LEU A 35 -14.04 15.97 -31.48
N GLN A 36 -13.78 15.43 -30.29
CA GLN A 36 -13.11 14.15 -30.12
C GLN A 36 -13.95 12.99 -30.68
N GLU A 37 -15.23 12.95 -30.32
CA GLU A 37 -16.18 11.94 -30.78
C GLU A 37 -16.39 12.03 -32.30
N GLY A 38 -16.57 13.26 -32.80
CA GLY A 38 -16.67 13.51 -34.24
C GLY A 38 -15.44 13.04 -35.01
N LEU A 39 -14.24 13.38 -34.53
CA LEU A 39 -12.99 12.95 -35.14
C LEU A 39 -12.83 11.43 -35.11
N ALA A 40 -13.16 10.79 -33.99
CA ALA A 40 -13.06 9.33 -33.83
C ALA A 40 -13.97 8.59 -34.81
N ARG A 41 -15.21 9.05 -34.99
CA ARG A 41 -16.16 8.46 -35.95
C ARG A 41 -15.75 8.70 -37.40
N VAL A 42 -15.24 9.90 -37.73
CA VAL A 42 -14.68 10.18 -39.07
C VAL A 42 -13.50 9.25 -39.37
N CYS A 43 -12.64 9.02 -38.38
CA CYS A 43 -11.51 8.10 -38.51
C CYS A 43 -11.96 6.63 -38.65
N GLY A 44 -13.04 6.24 -37.97
CA GLY A 44 -13.66 4.92 -38.11
C GLY A 44 -14.18 4.67 -39.52
N GLN A 45 -14.97 5.61 -40.06
CA GLN A 45 -15.52 5.51 -41.43
C GLN A 45 -14.43 5.43 -42.51
N ASN A 46 -13.31 6.14 -42.32
CA ASN A 46 -12.24 6.26 -43.33
C ASN A 46 -11.03 5.34 -43.07
N ILE A 47 -11.20 4.24 -42.32
CA ILE A 47 -10.10 3.37 -41.90
C ILE A 47 -9.20 2.90 -43.05
N ALA A 48 -9.79 2.58 -44.20
CA ALA A 48 -9.05 2.12 -45.38
C ALA A 48 -8.11 3.21 -45.94
N ALA A 49 -8.57 4.46 -45.97
CA ALA A 49 -7.79 5.60 -46.43
C ALA A 49 -6.71 6.04 -45.42
N LEU A 50 -6.95 5.80 -44.13
CA LEU A 50 -6.00 6.15 -43.07
C LEU A 50 -4.89 5.12 -42.90
N ARG A 51 -5.05 3.91 -43.46
CA ARG A 51 -4.04 2.84 -43.38
C ARG A 51 -2.72 3.31 -44.03
N GLY A 52 -1.63 3.25 -43.28
CA GLY A 52 -0.31 3.70 -43.74
C GLY A 52 -0.08 5.22 -43.68
N SER A 53 -1.07 5.99 -43.26
CA SER A 53 -0.91 7.43 -43.01
C SER A 53 -0.44 7.71 -41.58
N ARG A 54 -0.05 8.97 -41.31
CA ARG A 54 0.24 9.44 -39.95
C ARG A 54 -0.95 9.34 -38.98
N PHE A 55 -2.17 9.17 -39.50
CA PHE A 55 -3.41 9.05 -38.72
C PHE A 55 -3.80 7.59 -38.47
N ALA A 56 -2.95 6.62 -38.85
CA ALA A 56 -3.23 5.19 -38.69
C ALA A 56 -3.43 4.75 -37.23
N HIS A 57 -3.02 5.56 -36.26
CA HIS A 57 -3.09 5.28 -34.82
C HIS A 57 -4.08 6.20 -34.07
N PHE A 58 -4.88 7.00 -34.77
CA PHE A 58 -5.89 7.82 -34.12
C PHE A 58 -7.00 6.95 -33.53
N ALA A 59 -7.61 7.41 -32.43
CA ALA A 59 -8.78 6.77 -31.84
C ALA A 59 -9.91 6.67 -32.89
N ARG A 60 -10.65 5.56 -32.86
CA ARG A 60 -11.67 5.24 -33.85
C ARG A 60 -12.88 4.71 -33.12
N HIS A 61 -14.02 5.29 -33.43
CA HIS A 61 -15.31 4.78 -33.00
C HIS A 61 -16.10 4.32 -34.22
N ASP A 62 -16.96 3.33 -34.03
CA ASP A 62 -17.93 2.93 -35.04
C ASP A 62 -19.06 3.98 -35.18
N THR A 63 -20.07 3.67 -35.98
CA THR A 63 -21.22 4.58 -36.19
C THR A 63 -22.05 4.81 -34.93
N MET A 64 -22.00 3.89 -33.96
CA MET A 64 -22.71 3.99 -32.68
C MET A 64 -21.89 4.76 -31.63
N GLY A 65 -20.58 4.88 -31.81
CA GLY A 65 -19.68 5.51 -30.84
C GLY A 65 -18.85 4.51 -30.05
N GLU A 66 -18.89 3.22 -30.42
CA GLU A 66 -18.14 2.19 -29.72
C GLU A 66 -16.68 2.19 -30.17
N PRO A 67 -15.71 2.10 -29.23
CA PRO A 67 -14.30 2.03 -29.56
C PRO A 67 -13.96 0.84 -30.47
N MET A 68 -13.27 1.12 -31.57
CA MET A 68 -12.76 0.09 -32.46
C MET A 68 -11.36 -0.36 -32.05
N ALA A 69 -11.06 -1.64 -32.27
CA ALA A 69 -9.73 -2.18 -32.03
C ALA A 69 -8.66 -1.45 -32.87
N LEU A 70 -7.60 -1.01 -32.19
CA LEU A 70 -6.52 -0.22 -32.76
C LEU A 70 -5.17 -0.83 -32.42
N SER A 71 -4.25 -0.79 -33.39
CA SER A 71 -2.85 -1.06 -33.10
C SER A 71 -2.24 0.14 -32.39
N SER A 72 -1.65 -0.09 -31.22
CA SER A 72 -0.98 0.95 -30.44
C SER A 72 0.11 1.63 -31.26
N HIS A 73 0.21 2.96 -31.16
CA HIS A 73 1.31 3.71 -31.78
C HIS A 73 2.66 3.24 -31.19
N PRO A 74 3.68 2.93 -32.00
CA PRO A 74 4.94 2.35 -31.51
C PRO A 74 5.64 3.27 -30.49
N VAL A 75 5.65 4.58 -30.75
CA VAL A 75 6.22 5.57 -29.82
C VAL A 75 5.40 5.67 -28.51
N LEU A 76 4.07 5.67 -28.60
CA LEU A 76 3.22 5.74 -27.41
C LEU A 76 3.39 4.50 -26.54
N LYS A 77 3.55 3.32 -27.15
CA LYS A 77 3.84 2.07 -26.45
C LYS A 77 5.12 2.15 -25.61
N ILE A 78 6.17 2.75 -26.17
CA ILE A 78 7.44 2.97 -25.44
C ILE A 78 7.21 3.91 -24.26
N HIS A 79 6.53 5.04 -24.47
CA HIS A 79 6.26 5.99 -23.39
C HIS A 79 5.37 5.40 -22.28
N MET A 80 4.35 4.61 -22.64
CA MET A 80 3.52 3.90 -21.67
C MET A 80 4.35 2.89 -20.87
N ALA A 81 5.19 2.09 -21.53
CA ALA A 81 6.07 1.15 -20.83
C ALA A 81 7.01 1.89 -19.86
N LEU A 82 7.64 2.99 -20.30
CA LEU A 82 8.49 3.82 -19.45
C LEU A 82 7.72 4.41 -18.25
N ALA A 83 6.50 4.88 -18.45
CA ALA A 83 5.64 5.40 -17.38
C ALA A 83 5.30 4.30 -16.36
N HIS A 84 4.89 3.12 -16.83
CA HIS A 84 4.65 1.97 -15.96
C HIS A 84 5.88 1.58 -15.14
N HIS A 85 7.07 1.58 -15.76
CA HIS A 85 8.32 1.33 -15.04
C HIS A 85 8.62 2.41 -14.01
N ALA A 86 8.40 3.69 -14.32
CA ALA A 86 8.61 4.78 -13.38
C ALA A 86 7.69 4.67 -12.14
N ASP A 87 6.42 4.30 -12.35
CA ASP A 87 5.48 4.05 -11.25
C ASP A 87 5.90 2.86 -10.39
N ALA A 88 6.33 1.76 -11.01
CA ALA A 88 6.85 0.60 -10.30
C ALA A 88 8.08 0.96 -9.46
N ILE A 89 9.04 1.71 -10.02
CA ILE A 89 10.23 2.19 -9.28
C ILE A 89 9.81 3.05 -8.09
N ARG A 90 8.83 3.93 -8.26
CA ARG A 90 8.31 4.79 -7.19
C ARG A 90 7.67 3.99 -6.06
N LEU A 91 6.90 2.95 -6.39
CA LEU A 91 6.29 2.05 -5.40
C LEU A 91 7.37 1.29 -4.62
N LEU A 92 8.31 0.65 -5.33
CA LEU A 92 9.43 -0.07 -4.71
C LEU A 92 10.29 0.83 -3.82
N ALA A 93 10.47 2.11 -4.19
CA ALA A 93 11.20 3.07 -3.38
C ALA A 93 10.47 3.41 -2.05
N LYS A 94 9.13 3.49 -2.08
CA LYS A 94 8.32 3.65 -0.86
C LYS A 94 8.42 2.41 0.02
N ASP A 95 8.28 1.23 -0.55
CA ASP A 95 8.33 -0.03 0.21
C ASP A 95 9.70 -0.22 0.87
N ARG A 96 10.78 0.05 0.13
CA ARG A 96 12.14 0.01 0.68
C ARG A 96 12.33 0.98 1.85
N ARG A 97 11.69 2.16 1.81
CA ARG A 97 11.75 3.12 2.92
C ARG A 97 10.98 2.61 4.13
N SER A 98 9.80 2.04 3.92
CA SER A 98 8.98 1.43 4.98
C SER A 98 9.73 0.29 5.68
N LEU A 99 10.29 -0.64 4.91
CA LEU A 99 11.06 -1.77 5.43
C LEU A 99 12.29 -1.34 6.23
N ARG A 100 12.97 -0.27 5.82
CA ARG A 100 14.10 0.29 6.59
C ARG A 100 13.65 0.84 7.93
N LEU A 101 12.51 1.53 7.98
CA LEU A 101 11.95 2.05 9.22
C LEU A 101 11.55 0.91 10.17
N GLN A 102 10.86 -0.11 9.67
CA GLN A 102 10.50 -1.28 10.47
C GLN A 102 11.73 -2.00 11.01
N ARG A 103 12.76 -2.21 10.19
CA ARG A 103 14.03 -2.79 10.64
C ARG A 103 14.70 -1.95 11.72
N ALA A 104 14.71 -0.63 11.58
CA ALA A 104 15.27 0.26 12.59
C ALA A 104 14.52 0.17 13.93
N LYS A 105 13.18 0.13 13.90
CA LYS A 105 12.34 -0.10 15.09
C LYS A 105 12.69 -1.44 15.75
N ASN A 106 12.73 -2.52 14.97
CA ASN A 106 13.04 -3.86 15.50
C ASN A 106 14.44 -3.91 16.12
N VAL A 107 15.45 -3.28 15.50
CA VAL A 107 16.80 -3.20 16.06
C VAL A 107 16.82 -2.43 17.38
N ALA A 108 16.07 -1.32 17.50
CA ALA A 108 15.96 -0.58 18.75
C ALA A 108 15.33 -1.45 19.85
N THR A 109 14.24 -2.17 19.54
CA THR A 109 13.57 -3.08 20.49
C THR A 109 14.51 -4.21 20.93
N ILE A 110 15.22 -4.85 20.00
CA ILE A 110 16.19 -5.90 20.32
C ILE A 110 17.29 -5.37 21.24
N THR A 111 17.79 -4.16 20.98
CA THR A 111 18.84 -3.55 21.80
C THR A 111 18.34 -3.28 23.22
N ARG A 112 17.12 -2.75 23.37
CA ARG A 112 16.49 -2.51 24.68
C ARG A 112 16.26 -3.83 25.44
N LEU A 113 15.75 -4.86 24.78
CA LEU A 113 15.51 -6.16 25.41
C LEU A 113 16.82 -6.82 25.87
N ARG A 114 17.88 -6.73 25.07
CA ARG A 114 19.21 -7.22 25.46
C ARG A 114 19.76 -6.50 26.69
N GLU A 115 19.53 -5.20 26.82
CA GLU A 115 19.96 -4.47 28.01
C GLU A 115 19.15 -4.90 29.24
N LYS A 116 17.82 -5.03 29.13
CA LYS A 116 16.98 -5.54 30.21
C LYS A 116 17.43 -6.94 30.67
N ILE A 117 17.71 -7.84 29.73
CA ILE A 117 18.23 -9.18 30.04
C ILE A 117 19.54 -9.07 30.81
N ARG A 118 20.49 -8.24 30.36
CA ARG A 118 21.76 -8.05 31.06
C ARG A 118 21.56 -7.53 32.49
N THR A 119 20.67 -6.55 32.68
CA THR A 119 20.37 -6.03 34.03
C THR A 119 19.77 -7.12 34.92
N LEU A 120 18.80 -7.89 34.41
CA LEU A 120 18.16 -8.98 35.15
C LEU A 120 19.17 -10.09 35.50
N GLU A 121 20.07 -10.45 34.58
CA GLU A 121 21.14 -11.41 34.83
C GLU A 121 22.06 -10.97 35.98
N VAL A 122 22.36 -9.67 36.07
CA VAL A 122 23.14 -9.12 37.19
C VAL A 122 22.36 -9.19 38.49
N THR A 123 21.09 -8.77 38.50
CA THR A 123 20.24 -8.81 39.70
C THR A 123 20.08 -10.23 40.23
N VAL A 124 19.81 -11.21 39.35
CA VAL A 124 19.69 -12.63 39.74
C VAL A 124 21.00 -13.13 40.35
N ARG A 125 22.15 -12.77 39.76
CA ARG A 125 23.45 -13.16 40.32
C ARG A 125 23.67 -12.56 41.71
N THR A 126 23.39 -11.27 41.89
CA THR A 126 23.51 -10.61 43.20
C THR A 126 22.58 -11.25 44.24
N GLN A 127 21.34 -11.60 43.86
CA GLN A 127 20.42 -12.30 44.75
C GLN A 127 20.91 -13.72 45.10
N GLN A 128 21.48 -14.44 44.14
CA GLN A 128 22.07 -15.76 44.39
C GLN A 128 23.27 -15.67 45.33
N ASP A 129 24.14 -14.68 45.15
CA ASP A 129 25.30 -14.44 46.02
C ASP A 129 24.83 -14.11 47.46
N GLN A 130 23.79 -13.28 47.60
CA GLN A 130 23.19 -12.95 48.91
C GLN A 130 22.58 -14.17 49.61
N ILE A 131 21.87 -15.02 48.89
CA ILE A 131 21.29 -16.26 49.45
C ILE A 131 22.42 -17.18 49.92
N GLN A 132 23.47 -17.35 49.11
CA GLN A 132 24.60 -18.19 49.48
C GLN A 132 25.32 -17.67 50.73
N GLU A 133 25.54 -16.36 50.84
CA GLU A 133 26.13 -15.74 52.04
C GLU A 133 25.25 -15.99 53.27
N MET A 134 23.93 -15.84 53.14
CA MET A 134 22.98 -16.14 54.23
C MET A 134 22.93 -17.63 54.60
N GLU A 135 23.14 -18.56 53.66
CA GLU A 135 23.24 -19.99 53.92
C GLU A 135 24.57 -20.35 54.63
N GLU A 136 25.66 -19.65 54.31
CA GLU A 136 26.98 -19.85 54.93
C GLU A 136 27.06 -19.22 56.33
N ASP A 137 26.44 -18.06 56.56
CA ASP A 137 26.34 -17.38 57.85
C ASP A 137 25.20 -17.90 58.74
N GLY A 138 24.30 -18.71 58.17
CA GLY A 138 23.15 -19.29 58.85
C GLY A 138 23.54 -20.41 59.82
N GLU A 139 23.55 -20.10 61.12
CA GLU A 139 23.29 -21.11 62.16
C GLU A 139 21.88 -21.69 61.93
N ASP A 140 21.77 -23.02 61.94
CA ASP A 140 20.54 -23.78 61.65
C ASP A 140 19.32 -23.26 62.45
N ILE A 141 18.42 -22.52 61.78
CA ILE A 141 17.22 -21.91 62.41
C ILE A 141 16.06 -22.90 62.52
N GLN A 142 16.25 -24.19 62.16
CA GLN A 142 15.28 -25.25 62.46
C GLN A 142 15.40 -25.68 63.93
N GLY A 143 15.14 -24.77 64.87
CA GLY A 143 15.29 -25.08 66.28
C GLY A 143 14.83 -23.97 67.22
N GLY A 144 13.53 -23.70 67.26
CA GLY A 144 12.94 -22.86 68.29
C GLY A 144 11.45 -22.66 68.08
N ASP A 145 10.65 -23.51 68.72
CA ASP A 145 9.22 -23.22 68.94
C ASP A 145 9.07 -21.88 69.68
N ASP A 146 8.08 -21.09 69.26
CA ASP A 146 7.70 -19.73 69.71
C ASP A 146 8.35 -18.58 68.94
N PHE A 147 7.56 -17.87 68.10
CA PHE A 147 6.96 -16.57 68.43
C PHE A 147 5.97 -16.16 67.34
N LEU A 148 4.68 -16.34 67.62
CA LEU A 148 3.59 -15.62 66.97
C LEU A 148 3.72 -14.12 67.28
N SER A 149 3.84 -13.25 66.28
CA SER A 149 3.47 -11.83 66.44
C SER A 149 3.14 -11.14 65.12
N ASP A 150 1.85 -10.82 65.00
CA ASP A 150 1.17 -9.78 64.20
C ASP A 150 1.31 -9.79 62.65
N ASP A 151 0.34 -10.44 62.00
CA ASP A 151 0.02 -10.33 60.57
C ASP A 151 -0.83 -9.06 60.26
N ASN A 152 -0.37 -7.84 60.58
CA ASN A 152 -1.21 -6.65 60.35
C ASN A 152 -0.50 -5.39 59.81
N ASP A 153 0.60 -5.58 59.08
CA ASP A 153 1.44 -4.47 58.61
C ASP A 153 1.42 -4.32 57.08
N PHE A 154 0.51 -5.01 56.38
CA PHE A 154 0.41 -4.92 54.92
C PHE A 154 -0.31 -3.61 54.54
N GLU A 155 0.43 -2.50 54.50
CA GLU A 155 0.00 -1.34 53.75
C GLU A 155 0.05 -1.70 52.26
N ASP A 156 -1.12 -1.74 51.62
CA ASP A 156 -1.27 -1.84 50.17
C ASP A 156 -0.67 -0.58 49.54
N ASP A 157 0.65 -0.58 49.33
CA ASP A 157 1.30 0.33 48.40
C ASP A 157 0.81 -0.06 46.99
N GLU A 158 -0.26 0.60 46.58
CA GLU A 158 -0.81 0.56 45.22
C GLU A 158 0.28 1.09 44.27
N PHE A 159 1.15 0.17 43.83
CA PHE A 159 2.15 0.38 42.80
C PHE A 159 1.42 0.62 41.48
N THR A 160 0.87 1.82 41.32
CA THR A 160 0.46 2.37 40.03
C THR A 160 1.71 2.77 39.27
N ASP A 161 2.53 1.76 38.95
CA ASP A 161 3.28 1.81 37.71
C ASP A 161 2.22 1.71 36.61
N GLU A 162 1.63 2.86 36.27
CA GLU A 162 1.14 3.13 34.93
C GLU A 162 2.34 2.99 33.99
N GLU A 163 2.78 1.75 33.77
CA GLU A 163 3.61 1.41 32.64
C GLU A 163 2.83 1.91 31.42
N ASP A 164 3.40 2.88 30.71
CA ASP A 164 2.89 3.41 29.44
C ASP A 164 2.52 2.24 28.48
N TYR A 165 1.31 1.72 28.60
CA TYR A 165 0.71 0.75 27.69
C TYR A 165 0.30 1.41 26.36
N GLU A 166 0.64 2.69 26.17
CA GLU A 166 0.36 3.47 24.95
C GLU A 166 1.19 3.05 23.72
N PHE A 167 2.16 2.13 23.87
CA PHE A 167 2.94 1.64 22.71
C PHE A 167 2.38 0.37 22.06
N LEU A 168 1.44 -0.33 22.68
CA LEU A 168 0.85 -1.55 22.11
C LEU A 168 -0.28 -1.28 21.12
N GLU A 169 -0.81 -0.06 21.05
CA GLU A 169 -1.84 0.35 20.07
C GLU A 169 -1.25 0.94 18.77
N SER A 170 -0.21 0.30 18.22
CA SER A 170 0.06 0.40 16.77
C SER A 170 0.17 -0.96 16.10
N ALA A 171 -0.43 -1.98 16.73
CA ALA A 171 -0.77 -3.24 16.08
C ALA A 171 -2.10 -3.10 15.34
N GLU A 172 -2.20 -2.16 14.40
CA GLU A 172 -3.24 -2.18 13.39
C GLU A 172 -2.59 -2.08 12.00
N ASP A 173 -2.79 -3.16 11.26
CA ASP A 173 -2.63 -3.36 9.82
C ASP A 173 -1.22 -3.46 9.22
N GLY A 174 -0.83 -4.73 8.99
CA GLY A 174 0.23 -5.05 8.05
C GLY A 174 0.71 -6.50 8.02
N ILE A 175 -0.10 -7.49 8.42
CA ILE A 175 0.15 -8.86 7.94
C ILE A 175 -0.19 -8.85 6.45
N ILE A 176 0.84 -8.79 5.61
CA ILE A 176 0.69 -9.08 4.18
C ILE A 176 0.34 -10.57 4.10
N PRO A 177 -0.79 -10.97 3.49
CA PRO A 177 -1.06 -12.36 3.22
C PRO A 177 0.10 -12.92 2.39
N ILE A 178 0.76 -13.95 2.88
CA ILE A 178 1.62 -14.78 2.05
C ILE A 178 0.65 -15.55 1.16
N ASP A 179 0.55 -15.16 -0.10
CA ASP A 179 -0.03 -16.03 -1.12
C ASP A 179 0.87 -17.27 -1.19
N VAL A 180 0.47 -18.32 -0.48
CA VAL A 180 1.03 -19.66 -0.66
C VAL A 180 0.43 -20.14 -1.97
N ASP A 181 1.22 -20.10 -3.04
CA ASP A 181 0.87 -20.75 -4.30
C ASP A 181 0.66 -22.25 -4.04
N GLU A 182 -0.59 -22.67 -3.85
CA GLU A 182 -1.02 -24.04 -4.05
C GLU A 182 -1.00 -24.32 -5.55
N ASN A 183 0.12 -24.85 -6.06
CA ASN A 183 0.18 -25.62 -7.31
C ASN A 183 1.46 -26.46 -7.32
N ASP A 184 1.45 -27.52 -6.52
CA ASP A 184 2.19 -28.74 -6.79
C ASP A 184 1.17 -29.90 -6.72
N GLU A 185 0.35 -30.03 -7.78
CA GLU A 185 -0.31 -31.30 -8.09
C GLU A 185 0.39 -31.91 -9.31
N GLU A 186 1.13 -33.00 -9.07
CA GLU A 186 1.53 -34.00 -10.06
C GLU A 186 0.32 -34.83 -10.54
#